data_AF-A0A495FKM5-F1
#
_entry.id   AF-A0A495FKM5-F1
#
_cell.length_a   1.000
_cell.length_b   1.000
_cell.length_c   1.000
_cell.angle_alpha   90.00
_cell.angle_beta   90.00
_cell.angle_gamma   90.00
#
_symmetry.space_group_name_H-M   'P 1'
#
loop_
_entity.id
_entity.type
_entity.pdbx_description
1 polymer ?
#
loop_
_entity_poly.entity_id
_entity_poly.type
_entity_poly.pdbx_seq_one_letter_code
_entity_poly.pdbx_strand_id
1 'polypeptide(L)'
;MGIWDRLKQVIDGVAPKTSEWPPEQSPEPPAQAVPQGPAAGESDPLQGYSEIWASELIDGDTCKNCASHDGHEYTSMADARADYPEGEYPASGYKHCTSDSGCRGTLMMIRSG
;
A
#
# COMPACT_ATOMS: atom_id res chain seq x y z
N MET A 1 -36.80 -22.53 20.64
CA MET A 1 -36.69 -21.15 20.14
C MET A 1 -35.93 -21.22 18.84
N GLY A 2 -36.58 -20.86 17.74
CA GLY A 2 -36.03 -21.01 16.39
C GLY A 2 -35.09 -19.85 16.03
N ILE A 3 -34.22 -20.06 15.05
CA ILE A 3 -33.30 -19.01 14.56
C ILE A 3 -34.08 -17.77 14.05
N TRP A 4 -35.32 -17.99 13.62
CA TRP A 4 -36.26 -16.96 13.19
C TRP A 4 -36.78 -16.06 14.32
N ASP A 5 -36.85 -16.55 15.57
CA ASP A 5 -37.24 -15.72 16.73
C ASP A 5 -36.12 -14.76 17.13
N ARG A 6 -34.87 -15.23 17.03
CA ARG A 6 -33.68 -14.40 17.27
C ARG A 6 -33.51 -13.30 16.23
N LEU A 7 -33.83 -13.59 14.97
CA LEU A 7 -33.71 -12.59 13.91
C LEU A 7 -34.72 -11.44 14.07
N LYS A 8 -35.95 -11.74 14.50
CA LYS A 8 -36.95 -10.71 14.80
C LYS A 8 -36.55 -9.79 15.95
N GLN A 9 -35.97 -10.32 17.02
CA GLN A 9 -35.48 -9.51 18.14
C GLN A 9 -34.37 -8.52 17.74
N VAL A 10 -33.53 -8.90 16.77
CA VAL A 10 -32.49 -8.01 16.25
C VAL A 10 -33.09 -6.92 15.38
N ILE A 11 -34.08 -7.24 14.54
CA ILE A 11 -34.70 -6.26 13.64
C ILE A 11 -35.57 -5.26 14.42
N ASP A 12 -36.38 -5.74 15.37
CA ASP A 12 -37.25 -4.88 16.18
C ASP A 12 -36.45 -4.02 17.18
N GLY A 13 -35.22 -4.43 17.52
CA GLY A 13 -34.30 -3.67 18.36
C GLY A 13 -33.53 -2.56 17.64
N VAL A 14 -33.61 -2.49 16.29
CA VAL A 14 -32.81 -1.58 15.45
C VAL A 14 -33.72 -0.66 14.62
N ALA A 15 -34.81 -0.15 15.22
CA ALA A 15 -35.49 1.01 14.68
C ALA A 15 -34.70 2.28 15.07
N PRO A 16 -34.27 3.13 14.13
CA PRO A 16 -33.43 4.28 14.43
C PRO A 16 -34.27 5.36 15.11
N LYS A 17 -33.99 5.64 16.39
CA LYS A 17 -34.36 6.92 16.99
C LYS A 17 -33.36 7.96 16.51
N THR A 18 -33.85 8.91 15.73
CA THR A 18 -33.22 10.17 15.42
C THR A 18 -32.57 10.78 16.67
N SER A 19 -31.27 11.01 16.64
CA SER A 19 -30.62 11.95 17.56
C SER A 19 -29.34 12.45 16.90
N GLU A 20 -29.47 13.63 16.31
CA GLU A 20 -28.51 14.74 16.37
C GLU A 20 -27.09 14.34 16.80
N TRP A 21 -26.17 14.29 15.83
CA TRP A 21 -24.75 14.09 16.09
C TRP A 21 -24.22 15.30 16.88
N PRO A 22 -23.75 15.16 18.14
CA PRO A 22 -22.97 16.22 18.76
C PRO A 22 -21.56 16.20 18.18
N PRO A 23 -20.85 17.34 18.08
CA PRO A 23 -19.48 17.35 17.58
C PRO A 23 -18.60 16.45 18.46
N GLU A 24 -17.94 15.50 17.80
CA GLU A 24 -17.06 14.51 18.40
C GLU A 24 -15.84 15.21 19.03
N GLN A 25 -15.90 15.48 20.33
CA GLN A 25 -14.73 15.82 21.12
C GLN A 25 -13.95 14.52 21.37
N SER A 26 -13.04 14.19 20.45
CA SER A 26 -12.03 13.15 20.68
C SER A 26 -11.14 13.56 21.87
N PRO A 27 -11.02 12.74 22.92
CA PRO A 27 -10.04 13.01 23.97
C PRO A 27 -8.63 12.88 23.38
N GLU A 28 -7.80 13.90 23.58
CA GLU A 28 -6.38 13.86 23.21
C GLU A 28 -5.71 12.68 23.93
N PRO A 29 -4.96 11.81 23.24
CA PRO A 29 -4.18 10.77 23.90
C PRO A 29 -3.10 11.43 24.78
N PRO A 30 -2.79 10.87 25.96
CA PRO A 30 -1.73 11.41 26.80
C PRO A 30 -0.42 11.44 26.01
N ALA A 31 0.25 12.60 26.03
CA ALA A 31 1.50 12.86 25.32
C ALA A 31 2.54 11.77 25.63
N GLN A 32 2.59 10.75 24.78
CA GLN A 32 3.70 9.82 24.75
C GLN A 32 4.85 10.58 24.12
N ALA A 33 5.91 10.80 24.90
CA ALA A 33 7.14 11.39 24.41
C ALA A 33 7.63 10.58 23.21
N VAL A 34 7.46 11.17 22.03
CA VAL A 34 8.01 10.65 20.78
C VAL A 34 9.51 10.47 21.03
N PRO A 35 10.10 9.27 20.93
CA PRO A 35 11.54 9.16 20.95
C PRO A 35 12.03 10.00 19.78
N GLN A 36 12.68 11.12 20.10
CA GLN A 36 13.35 11.96 19.12
C GLN A 36 14.48 11.11 18.55
N GLY A 37 14.20 10.45 17.43
CA GLY A 37 15.22 9.86 16.58
C GLY A 37 16.27 10.92 16.24
N PRO A 38 17.52 10.51 15.98
CA PRO A 38 18.61 11.44 15.73
C PRO A 38 18.23 12.41 14.59
N ALA A 39 18.58 13.68 14.80
CA ALA A 39 18.31 14.76 13.89
C ALA A 39 18.95 14.53 12.50
N ALA A 40 18.14 14.74 11.46
CA ALA A 40 18.50 15.06 10.07
C ALA A 40 19.97 14.77 9.65
N GLY A 41 20.27 13.49 9.44
CA GLY A 41 20.95 13.08 8.22
C GLY A 41 19.89 12.33 7.41
N GLU A 42 19.65 12.69 6.15
CA GLU A 42 18.77 11.92 5.27
C GLU A 42 19.11 10.44 5.41
N SER A 43 18.19 9.66 5.98
CA SER A 43 18.32 8.22 6.01
C SER A 43 18.41 7.79 4.56
N ASP A 44 19.55 7.24 4.17
CA ASP A 44 19.72 6.66 2.84
C ASP A 44 18.52 5.74 2.60
N PRO A 45 17.66 6.00 1.60
CA PRO A 45 16.48 5.19 1.37
C PRO A 45 16.86 3.74 0.97
N LEU A 46 18.14 3.49 0.69
CA LEU A 46 18.73 2.16 0.52
C LEU A 46 19.23 1.53 1.83
N GLN A 47 19.20 2.22 2.97
CA GLN A 47 19.91 1.76 4.16
C GLN A 47 19.44 0.38 4.61
N GLY A 48 20.29 -0.62 4.34
CA GLY A 48 20.02 -2.03 4.57
C GLY A 48 19.90 -2.86 3.29
N TYR A 49 19.42 -2.31 2.18
CA TYR A 49 19.31 -3.01 0.90
C TYR A 49 20.63 -2.97 0.12
N SER A 50 21.07 -4.13 -0.38
CA SER A 50 22.24 -4.24 -1.27
C SER A 50 21.87 -4.19 -2.74
N GLU A 51 20.68 -4.67 -3.09
CA GLU A 51 20.25 -4.84 -4.47
C GLU A 51 18.76 -4.56 -4.58
N ILE A 52 18.37 -3.84 -5.63
CA ILE A 52 16.97 -3.54 -5.96
C ILE A 52 16.82 -3.74 -7.47
N TRP A 53 15.82 -4.52 -7.89
CA TRP A 53 15.55 -4.69 -9.31
C TRP A 53 14.06 -4.92 -9.60
N ALA A 54 13.64 -4.59 -10.82
CA ALA A 54 12.32 -4.91 -11.35
C ALA A 54 12.26 -6.38 -11.77
N SER A 55 11.19 -7.08 -11.40
CA SER A 55 10.89 -8.42 -11.90
C SER A 55 9.47 -8.45 -12.45
N GLU A 56 9.34 -8.76 -13.74
CA GLU A 56 8.09 -8.75 -14.48
C GLU A 56 7.63 -10.18 -14.78
N LEU A 57 6.33 -10.43 -14.57
CA LEU A 57 5.74 -11.70 -15.00
C LEU A 57 5.58 -11.67 -16.52
N ILE A 58 6.42 -12.44 -17.23
CA ILE A 58 6.41 -12.52 -18.69
C ILE A 58 5.45 -13.63 -19.15
N ASP A 59 4.24 -13.25 -19.52
CA ASP A 59 3.22 -14.14 -20.10
C ASP A 59 2.60 -13.52 -21.37
N GLY A 60 1.50 -14.10 -21.85
CA GLY A 60 0.82 -13.64 -23.07
C GLY A 60 0.19 -12.24 -23.00
N ASP A 61 -0.08 -11.69 -21.80
CA ASP A 61 -0.64 -10.35 -21.66
C ASP A 61 0.41 -9.31 -21.24
N THR A 62 1.69 -9.67 -21.21
CA THR A 62 2.76 -8.73 -20.84
C THR A 62 3.00 -7.74 -21.97
N CYS A 63 2.87 -6.44 -21.66
CA CYS A 63 3.18 -5.41 -22.64
C CYS A 63 4.69 -5.31 -22.90
N LYS A 64 5.08 -4.77 -24.06
CA LYS A 64 6.50 -4.64 -24.46
C LYS A 64 7.33 -3.82 -23.47
N ASN A 65 6.72 -2.82 -22.83
CA ASN A 65 7.43 -1.93 -21.90
C ASN A 65 7.82 -2.69 -20.63
N CYS A 66 6.88 -3.43 -20.03
CA CYS A 66 7.17 -4.32 -18.90
C CYS A 66 8.21 -5.37 -19.30
N ALA A 67 8.04 -6.05 -20.44
CA ALA A 67 9.00 -7.06 -20.89
C ALA A 67 10.42 -6.52 -21.10
N SER A 68 10.55 -5.25 -21.47
CA SER A 68 11.86 -4.59 -21.64
C SER A 68 12.45 -4.06 -20.33
N HIS A 69 11.62 -3.89 -19.31
CA HIS A 69 11.99 -3.38 -17.99
C HIS A 69 12.28 -4.49 -16.97
N ASP A 70 11.97 -5.75 -17.32
CA ASP A 70 12.33 -6.91 -16.52
C ASP A 70 13.85 -6.98 -16.27
N GLY A 71 14.23 -7.20 -15.01
CA GLY A 71 15.63 -7.23 -14.57
C GLY A 71 16.30 -5.85 -14.48
N HIS A 72 15.55 -4.74 -14.63
CA HIS A 72 16.14 -3.41 -14.45
C HIS A 72 16.60 -3.21 -13.00
N GLU A 73 17.90 -3.06 -12.80
CA GLU A 73 18.51 -2.77 -11.50
C GLU A 73 18.47 -1.27 -11.19
N TYR A 74 18.11 -0.95 -9.96
CA TYR A 74 18.07 0.43 -9.48
C TYR A 74 19.22 0.73 -8.54
N THR A 75 19.75 1.94 -8.68
CA THR A 75 20.76 2.47 -7.76
C THR A 75 20.16 3.05 -6.49
N SER A 76 18.86 3.38 -6.47
CA SER A 76 18.18 3.96 -5.30
C SER A 76 16.72 3.52 -5.19
N MET A 77 16.20 3.45 -3.96
CA MET A 77 14.77 3.25 -3.72
C MET A 77 13.92 4.42 -4.26
N ALA A 78 14.49 5.62 -4.38
CA ALA A 78 13.79 6.76 -4.96
C ALA A 78 13.53 6.55 -6.46
N ASP A 79 14.54 6.05 -7.19
CA ASP A 79 14.40 5.72 -8.61
C ASP A 79 13.40 4.58 -8.81
N ALA A 80 13.50 3.52 -8.00
CA ALA A 80 12.59 2.39 -8.05
C ALA A 80 11.13 2.81 -7.82
N ARG A 81 10.87 3.70 -6.84
CA ARG A 81 9.55 4.27 -6.58
C ARG A 81 9.06 5.23 -7.65
N ALA A 82 9.97 5.95 -8.31
CA ALA A 82 9.61 6.78 -9.43
C ALA A 82 9.09 5.95 -10.60
N ASP A 83 9.59 4.72 -10.77
CA ASP A 83 9.14 3.78 -11.81
C ASP A 83 7.97 2.88 -11.36
N TYR A 84 7.88 2.57 -10.07
CA TYR A 84 6.81 1.78 -9.43
C TYR A 84 6.18 2.61 -8.30
N PRO A 85 5.34 3.60 -8.63
CA PRO A 85 4.69 4.42 -7.62
C PRO A 85 3.79 3.57 -6.72
N GLU A 86 3.87 3.77 -5.40
CA GLU A 86 3.02 3.09 -4.44
C GLU A 86 1.63 3.76 -4.39
N GLY A 87 0.56 2.96 -4.33
CA GLY A 87 -0.75 3.42 -3.81
C GLY A 87 -1.69 4.17 -4.78
N GLU A 88 -1.30 4.42 -6.03
CA GLU A 88 -2.23 4.94 -7.03
C GLU A 88 -2.84 3.77 -7.81
N TYR A 89 -4.16 3.72 -8.00
CA TYR A 89 -4.80 2.78 -8.94
C TYR A 89 -5.11 3.56 -10.24
N PRO A 90 -4.77 3.02 -11.43
CA PRO A 90 -4.31 1.65 -11.71
C PRO A 90 -2.81 1.40 -11.47
N ALA A 91 -2.06 2.37 -10.96
CA ALA A 91 -0.61 2.34 -10.73
C ALA A 91 -0.13 1.41 -9.58
N SER A 92 -0.64 0.17 -9.54
CA SER A 92 0.08 -0.94 -8.94
C SER A 92 0.98 -1.56 -10.01
N GLY A 93 2.23 -1.11 -10.08
CA GLY A 93 3.27 -1.65 -10.97
C GLY A 93 3.96 -0.58 -11.82
N TYR A 94 4.65 -0.99 -12.89
CA TYR A 94 5.49 -0.11 -13.69
C TYR A 94 4.70 1.03 -14.35
N LYS A 95 5.10 2.28 -14.11
CA LYS A 95 4.42 3.50 -14.58
C LYS A 95 4.25 3.60 -16.10
N HIS A 96 5.10 2.91 -16.86
CA HIS A 96 5.04 2.89 -18.33
C HIS A 96 4.37 1.63 -18.88
N CYS A 97 3.68 0.85 -18.04
CA CYS A 97 2.84 -0.23 -18.50
C CYS A 97 1.73 0.31 -19.41
N THR A 98 1.56 -0.33 -20.57
CA THR A 98 0.53 0.00 -21.56
C THR A 98 -0.53 -1.09 -21.69
N SER A 99 -0.50 -2.11 -20.81
CA SER A 99 -1.50 -3.16 -20.79
C SER A 99 -2.77 -2.71 -20.07
N ASP A 100 -3.92 -2.97 -20.67
CA ASP A 100 -5.23 -2.78 -20.03
C ASP A 100 -5.43 -3.72 -18.83
N SER A 101 -4.74 -4.86 -18.80
CA SER A 101 -4.75 -5.80 -17.66
C SER A 101 -3.87 -5.36 -16.50
N GLY A 102 -3.14 -4.25 -16.65
CA GLY A 102 -2.21 -3.73 -15.66
C GLY A 102 -0.84 -4.40 -15.71
N CYS A 103 0.09 -3.82 -14.96
CA CYS A 103 1.41 -4.38 -14.77
C CYS A 103 1.35 -5.50 -13.73
N ARG A 104 2.05 -6.62 -13.97
CA ARG A 104 2.12 -7.76 -13.04
C ARG A 104 3.51 -7.97 -12.46
N GLY A 105 4.44 -7.05 -12.72
CA GLY A 105 5.74 -7.04 -12.06
C GLY A 105 5.75 -6.47 -10.66
N THR A 106 6.85 -6.73 -9.97
CA THR A 106 7.13 -6.32 -8.61
C THR A 106 8.57 -5.81 -8.49
N LEU A 107 8.85 -5.08 -7.42
CA LEU A 107 10.21 -4.72 -7.04
C LEU A 107 10.77 -5.78 -6.10
N MET A 108 11.91 -6.33 -6.48
CA MET A 108 12.69 -7.24 -5.66
C MET A 108 13.77 -6.46 -4.93
N MET A 109 13.98 -6.79 -3.66
CA MET A 109 14.94 -6.11 -2.79
C MET A 109 15.68 -7.14 -1.94
N ILE A 110 17.02 -7.11 -1.95
CA ILE A 110 17.86 -7.93 -1.06
C ILE A 110 18.45 -7.02 0.01
N ARG A 111 18.43 -7.49 1.26
CA ARG A 111 19.09 -6.84 2.40
C ARG A 111 20.45 -7.50 2.64
N SER A 112 21.52 -6.71 2.76
CA SER A 112 22.78 -7.22 3.31
C SER A 112 22.58 -7.53 4.80
N GLY A 113 22.87 -8.77 5.19
CA GLY A 113 22.85 -9.23 6.60
C GLY A 113 24.04 -8.74 7.40
#